data_AF-A0A9D6DKK6-F1
#
_entry.id   AF-A0A9D6DKK6-F1
#
_cell.length_a   1.000
_cell.length_b   1.000
_cell.length_c   1.000
_cell.angle_alpha   90.00
_cell.angle_beta   90.00
_cell.angle_gamma   90.00
#
_symmetry.space_group_name_H-M   'P 1'
#
loop_
_entity.id
_entity.type
_entity.pdbx_description
1 polymer ?
#
loop_
_entity_poly.entity_id
_entity_poly.type
_entity_poly.pdbx_seq_one_letter_code
_entity_poly.pdbx_strand_id
1 'polypeptide(L)'
;VADLRGKRVAHVSQTSNSGHQAPVYFFGRMGIVPSKDYQVVFSGKHDTSALGVINGDYDAAAVADVVLDRMVNRGVIKRSDFKVIWTSPVFPTAGFVYAHTLEPRLVEKLREAFFSFSFEGTSVGREFKPRVGFMPLDYRRDWEPVLGVLEANGVVFTKESEDYKRLQKPGRE
;
A
#
# COMPACT_ATOMS: atom_id res chain seq x y z
N VAL A 1 -6.61 -2.01 -17.71
CA VAL A 1 -7.65 -2.35 -16.70
C VAL A 1 -9.06 -2.43 -17.26
N ALA A 2 -9.41 -1.73 -18.35
CA ALA A 2 -10.75 -1.82 -18.96
C ALA A 2 -11.16 -3.25 -19.34
N ASP A 3 -10.20 -4.08 -19.76
CA ASP A 3 -10.39 -5.50 -20.12
C ASP A 3 -10.87 -6.38 -18.96
N LEU A 4 -10.91 -5.85 -17.73
CA LEU A 4 -11.47 -6.55 -16.57
C LEU A 4 -12.99 -6.62 -16.58
N ARG A 5 -13.69 -5.81 -17.40
CA ARG A 5 -15.16 -5.83 -17.43
C ARG A 5 -15.70 -7.24 -17.72
N GLY A 6 -16.64 -7.70 -16.89
CA GLY A 6 -17.26 -9.03 -16.97
C GLY A 6 -16.35 -10.19 -16.54
N LYS A 7 -15.13 -9.92 -16.07
CA LYS A 7 -14.17 -10.96 -15.65
C LYS A 7 -14.34 -11.37 -14.18
N ARG A 8 -13.79 -12.53 -13.84
CA ARG A 8 -13.62 -12.99 -12.45
C ARG A 8 -12.25 -12.57 -11.95
N VAL A 9 -12.23 -11.63 -11.01
CA VAL A 9 -10.98 -11.06 -10.49
C VAL A 9 -10.81 -11.46 -9.03
N ALA A 10 -9.69 -12.12 -8.74
CA ALA A 10 -9.33 -12.48 -7.38
C ALA A 10 -8.89 -11.24 -6.60
N HIS A 11 -9.60 -10.96 -5.51
CA HIS A 11 -9.15 -10.08 -4.44
C HIS A 11 -8.75 -10.96 -3.25
N VAL A 12 -7.89 -10.44 -2.37
CA VAL A 12 -7.38 -11.24 -1.24
C VAL A 12 -8.40 -11.34 -0.12
N SER A 13 -8.73 -10.23 0.51
CA SER A 13 -9.74 -10.11 1.56
C SER A 13 -10.27 -8.68 1.57
N GLN A 14 -11.46 -8.44 2.15
CA GLN A 14 -12.01 -7.09 2.26
C GLN A 14 -11.06 -6.12 2.99
N THR A 15 -10.30 -6.62 3.95
CA THR A 15 -9.35 -5.83 4.75
C THR A 15 -7.97 -5.72 4.11
N SER A 16 -7.71 -6.40 3.00
CA SER A 16 -6.40 -6.34 2.34
C SER A 16 -6.20 -5.00 1.66
N ASN A 17 -5.12 -4.29 2.02
CA ASN A 17 -4.80 -3.01 1.39
C ASN A 17 -4.49 -3.20 -0.11
N SER A 18 -3.37 -3.87 -0.43
CA SER A 18 -2.95 -4.10 -1.82
C SER A 18 -3.85 -5.07 -2.59
N GLY A 19 -4.48 -6.02 -1.90
CA GLY A 19 -5.28 -7.08 -2.51
C GLY A 19 -6.77 -6.77 -2.64
N HIS A 20 -7.25 -5.63 -2.14
CA HIS A 20 -8.65 -5.22 -2.32
C HIS A 20 -8.87 -3.71 -2.28
N GLN A 21 -8.37 -3.02 -1.27
CA GLN A 21 -8.66 -1.60 -1.08
C GLN A 21 -8.05 -0.71 -2.17
N ALA A 22 -6.78 -0.95 -2.51
CA ALA A 22 -6.11 -0.27 -3.59
C ALA A 22 -6.83 -0.44 -4.95
N PRO A 23 -7.16 -1.65 -5.43
CA PRO A 23 -7.88 -1.79 -6.70
C PRO A 23 -9.29 -1.19 -6.66
N VAL A 24 -10.02 -1.26 -5.53
CA VAL A 24 -11.32 -0.57 -5.38
C VAL A 24 -11.19 0.92 -5.63
N TYR A 25 -10.23 1.56 -4.96
CA TYR A 25 -9.99 2.98 -5.10
C TYR A 25 -9.53 3.36 -6.51
N PHE A 26 -8.45 2.76 -6.98
CA PHE A 26 -7.81 3.17 -8.24
C PHE A 26 -8.61 2.79 -9.47
N PHE A 27 -9.17 1.58 -9.53
CA PHE A 27 -9.97 1.17 -10.69
C PHE A 27 -11.28 1.96 -10.75
N GLY A 28 -11.89 2.27 -9.61
CA GLY A 28 -13.05 3.16 -9.54
C GLY A 28 -12.78 4.51 -10.20
N ARG A 29 -11.62 5.12 -9.90
CA ARG A 29 -11.18 6.38 -10.55
C ARG A 29 -10.87 6.25 -12.04
N MET A 30 -10.60 5.03 -12.52
CA MET A 30 -10.42 4.71 -13.94
C MET A 30 -11.73 4.30 -14.64
N GLY A 31 -12.87 4.42 -13.95
CA GLY A 31 -14.19 4.07 -14.48
C GLY A 31 -14.46 2.56 -14.53
N ILE A 32 -13.70 1.75 -13.79
CA ILE A 32 -13.90 0.31 -13.62
C ILE A 32 -14.21 0.03 -12.15
N VAL A 33 -15.49 -0.10 -11.82
CA VAL A 33 -15.95 -0.25 -10.45
C VAL A 33 -16.00 -1.73 -10.08
N PRO A 34 -15.16 -2.22 -9.14
CA PRO A 34 -15.21 -3.61 -8.71
C PRO A 34 -16.58 -3.99 -8.15
N SER A 35 -16.98 -5.25 -8.31
CA SER A 35 -18.31 -5.77 -7.97
C SER A 35 -19.49 -5.23 -8.79
N LYS A 36 -19.28 -4.21 -9.63
CA LYS A 36 -20.26 -3.75 -10.63
C LYS A 36 -19.84 -4.12 -12.04
N ASP A 37 -18.60 -3.75 -12.39
CA ASP A 37 -18.05 -3.94 -13.73
C ASP A 37 -17.36 -5.29 -13.88
N TYR A 38 -16.91 -5.91 -12.79
CA TYR A 38 -16.33 -7.25 -12.78
C TYR A 38 -16.66 -7.98 -11.48
N GLN A 39 -16.62 -9.30 -11.50
CA GLN A 39 -16.89 -10.13 -10.32
C GLN A 39 -15.67 -10.15 -9.40
N VAL A 40 -15.84 -9.71 -8.16
CA VAL A 40 -14.83 -9.86 -7.10
C VAL A 40 -14.99 -11.23 -6.46
N VAL A 41 -13.91 -12.01 -6.41
CA VAL A 41 -13.84 -13.29 -5.67
C VAL A 41 -12.76 -13.18 -4.61
N PHE A 42 -13.06 -13.50 -3.36
CA PHE A 42 -12.08 -13.45 -2.27
C PHE A 42 -11.35 -14.78 -2.14
N SER A 43 -10.05 -14.77 -2.46
CA SER A 43 -9.18 -15.96 -2.41
C SER A 43 -8.52 -16.20 -1.05
N GLY A 44 -8.58 -15.22 -0.15
CA GLY A 44 -7.97 -15.24 1.18
C GLY A 44 -6.50 -14.83 1.23
N LYS A 45 -5.69 -15.14 0.20
CA LYS A 45 -4.24 -14.85 0.19
C LYS A 45 -3.69 -14.44 -1.16
N HIS A 46 -2.60 -13.67 -1.14
CA HIS A 46 -1.92 -13.18 -2.35
C HIS A 46 -1.37 -14.31 -3.23
N ASP A 47 -0.73 -15.31 -2.62
CA ASP A 47 -0.18 -16.48 -3.31
C ASP A 47 -1.28 -17.34 -3.94
N THR A 48 -2.37 -17.58 -3.21
CA THR A 48 -3.56 -18.26 -3.75
C THR A 48 -4.17 -17.50 -4.93
N SER A 49 -4.23 -16.17 -4.86
CA SER A 49 -4.73 -15.35 -5.97
C SER A 49 -3.88 -15.50 -7.22
N ALA A 50 -2.55 -15.42 -7.08
CA ALA A 50 -1.62 -15.54 -8.19
C ALA A 50 -1.68 -16.93 -8.83
N LEU A 51 -1.68 -17.99 -8.02
CA LEU A 51 -1.80 -19.37 -8.51
C LEU A 51 -3.15 -19.62 -9.20
N GLY A 52 -4.24 -19.07 -8.67
CA GLY A 52 -5.56 -19.20 -9.30
C GLY A 52 -5.64 -18.55 -10.68
N VAL A 53 -4.91 -17.47 -10.94
CA VAL A 53 -4.80 -16.91 -12.30
C VAL A 53 -4.05 -17.86 -13.24
N ILE A 54 -2.91 -18.41 -12.78
CA ILE A 54 -2.11 -19.34 -13.58
C ILE A 54 -2.89 -20.62 -13.91
N ASN A 55 -3.70 -21.11 -12.97
CA ASN A 55 -4.51 -22.30 -13.14
C ASN A 55 -5.83 -22.05 -13.91
N GLY A 56 -6.17 -20.80 -14.21
CA GLY A 56 -7.42 -20.44 -14.90
C GLY A 56 -8.67 -20.37 -14.02
N ASP A 57 -8.51 -20.46 -12.70
CA ASP A 57 -9.60 -20.28 -11.74
C ASP A 57 -10.13 -18.84 -11.77
N TYR A 58 -9.25 -17.88 -12.04
CA TYR A 58 -9.54 -16.45 -12.15
C TYR A 58 -8.96 -15.88 -13.45
N ASP A 59 -9.62 -14.87 -14.00
CA ASP A 59 -9.12 -14.17 -15.20
C ASP A 59 -8.00 -13.18 -14.84
N ALA A 60 -8.01 -12.63 -13.62
CA ALA A 60 -7.00 -11.71 -13.10
C ALA A 60 -6.97 -11.74 -11.56
N ALA A 61 -5.93 -11.15 -10.96
CA ALA A 61 -5.79 -11.03 -9.51
C ALA A 61 -5.19 -9.70 -9.10
N ALA A 62 -5.67 -9.15 -7.99
CA ALA A 62 -5.03 -8.04 -7.27
C ALA A 62 -4.08 -8.58 -6.21
N VAL A 63 -2.78 -8.33 -6.36
CA VAL A 63 -1.74 -8.86 -5.46
C VAL A 63 -0.67 -7.81 -5.14
N ALA A 64 0.03 -8.02 -4.02
CA ALA A 64 1.23 -7.26 -3.72
C ALA A 64 2.40 -7.75 -4.58
N ASP A 65 3.13 -6.81 -5.19
CA ASP A 65 4.30 -7.04 -6.02
C ASP A 65 5.40 -7.84 -5.30
N VAL A 66 5.68 -7.48 -4.04
CA VAL A 66 6.66 -8.17 -3.19
C VAL A 66 6.31 -9.65 -2.96
N VAL A 67 5.03 -10.03 -3.04
CA VAL A 67 4.63 -11.43 -2.96
C VAL A 67 4.90 -12.14 -4.28
N LEU A 68 4.56 -11.52 -5.42
CA LEU A 68 4.91 -12.07 -6.73
C LEU A 68 6.41 -12.26 -6.89
N ASP A 69 7.21 -11.25 -6.54
CA ASP A 69 8.66 -11.33 -6.61
C ASP A 69 9.20 -12.45 -5.71
N ARG A 70 8.66 -12.60 -4.50
CA ARG A 70 9.03 -13.70 -3.60
C ARG A 70 8.67 -15.06 -4.20
N MET A 71 7.51 -15.20 -4.83
CA MET A 71 7.09 -16.45 -5.47
C MET A 71 7.99 -16.79 -6.67
N VAL A 72 8.36 -15.79 -7.48
CA VAL A 72 9.31 -15.95 -8.59
C VAL A 72 10.69 -16.35 -8.07
N ASN A 73 11.22 -15.65 -7.06
CA ASN A 73 12.53 -15.93 -6.49
C ASN A 73 12.61 -17.33 -5.85
N ARG A 74 11.47 -17.87 -5.39
CA ARG A 74 11.35 -19.23 -4.85
C ARG A 74 11.05 -20.30 -5.91
N GLY A 75 10.90 -19.91 -7.17
CA GLY A 75 10.57 -20.82 -8.27
C GLY A 75 9.14 -21.38 -8.23
N VAL A 76 8.24 -20.77 -7.46
CA VAL A 76 6.82 -21.19 -7.36
C VAL A 76 6.06 -20.83 -8.63
N ILE A 77 6.40 -19.68 -9.24
CA ILE A 77 5.85 -19.20 -10.51
C ILE A 77 7.00 -18.61 -11.33
N LYS A 78 6.83 -18.48 -12.64
CA LYS A 78 7.75 -17.76 -13.54
C LYS A 78 7.14 -16.44 -13.97
N ARG A 79 7.97 -15.45 -14.28
CA ARG A 79 7.49 -14.16 -14.84
C ARG A 79 6.77 -14.33 -16.18
N SER A 80 7.01 -15.43 -16.89
CA SER A 80 6.29 -15.80 -18.13
C SER A 80 4.87 -16.30 -17.89
N ASP A 81 4.53 -16.71 -16.67
CA ASP A 81 3.24 -17.35 -16.37
C ASP A 81 2.12 -16.31 -16.17
N PHE A 82 2.47 -15.03 -16.06
CA PHE A 82 1.53 -13.95 -15.82
C PHE A 82 1.95 -12.66 -16.53
N LYS A 83 0.98 -11.75 -16.71
CA LYS A 83 1.21 -10.39 -17.21
C LYS A 83 0.74 -9.40 -16.16
N VAL A 84 1.61 -8.45 -15.79
CA VAL A 84 1.21 -7.29 -15.00
C VAL A 84 0.46 -6.32 -15.93
N ILE A 85 -0.84 -6.14 -15.71
CA ILE A 85 -1.67 -5.25 -16.53
C ILE A 85 -1.76 -3.82 -15.97
N TRP A 86 -1.41 -3.63 -14.70
CA TRP A 86 -1.39 -2.34 -14.02
C TRP A 86 -0.66 -2.43 -12.67
N THR A 87 -0.01 -1.34 -12.25
CA THR A 87 0.66 -1.20 -10.94
C THR A 87 0.25 0.13 -10.32
N SER A 88 -0.05 0.13 -9.01
CA SER A 88 -0.37 1.37 -8.29
C SER A 88 0.87 2.24 -8.10
N PRO A 89 0.68 3.54 -7.82
CA PRO A 89 1.72 4.32 -7.15
C PRO A 89 2.21 3.62 -5.87
N VAL A 90 3.41 3.99 -5.45
CA VAL A 90 4.00 3.48 -4.20
C VAL A 90 3.15 3.96 -3.03
N PHE A 91 2.72 3.02 -2.19
CA PHE A 91 2.15 3.35 -0.89
C PHE A 91 3.27 3.72 0.08
N PRO A 92 3.20 4.86 0.77
CA PRO A 92 4.12 5.15 1.86
C PRO A 92 4.04 4.02 2.90
N THR A 93 5.19 3.59 3.40
CA THR A 93 5.24 2.53 4.42
C THR A 93 5.19 3.15 5.81
N ALA A 94 6.33 3.64 6.29
CA ALA A 94 6.47 4.40 7.52
C ALA A 94 6.94 5.81 7.17
N GLY A 95 6.30 6.81 7.77
CA GLY A 95 6.71 8.21 7.68
C GLY A 95 7.23 8.69 9.03
N PHE A 96 8.35 9.41 9.03
CA PHE A 96 8.75 10.23 10.16
C PHE A 96 8.05 11.59 10.03
N VAL A 97 7.42 12.03 11.11
CA VAL A 97 6.71 13.31 11.18
C VAL A 97 7.24 14.12 12.35
N TYR A 98 7.15 15.45 12.24
CA TYR A 98 7.44 16.36 13.33
C TYR A 98 6.24 17.27 13.60
N ALA A 99 6.15 17.79 14.82
CA ALA A 99 5.07 18.70 15.19
C ALA A 99 5.12 19.99 14.38
N HIS A 100 3.98 20.49 13.92
CA HIS A 100 3.90 21.74 13.16
C HIS A 100 4.38 22.98 13.93
N THR A 101 4.42 22.90 15.27
CA THR A 101 4.91 23.95 16.17
C THR A 101 6.40 23.81 16.53
N LEU A 102 7.11 22.84 15.95
CA LEU A 102 8.52 22.64 16.23
C LEU A 102 9.33 23.84 15.72
N GLU A 103 10.32 24.27 16.50
CA GLU A 103 11.16 25.43 16.17
C GLU A 103 11.83 25.25 14.80
N PRO A 104 11.75 26.24 13.87
CA PRO A 104 12.19 26.04 12.48
C PRO A 104 13.65 25.63 12.32
N ARG A 105 14.56 26.19 13.11
CA ARG A 105 15.98 25.84 13.05
C ARG A 105 16.23 24.38 13.48
N LEU A 106 15.47 23.87 14.44
CA LEU A 106 15.49 22.45 14.79
C LEU A 106 14.95 21.57 13.65
N VAL A 107 13.88 21.99 12.97
CA VAL A 107 13.36 21.28 11.79
C VAL A 107 14.42 21.17 10.69
N GLU A 108 15.15 22.25 10.40
CA GLU A 108 16.24 22.25 9.43
C GLU A 108 17.34 21.24 9.79
N LYS A 109 17.79 21.26 11.05
CA LYS A 109 18.80 20.30 11.54
C LYS A 109 18.33 18.86 11.47
N LEU A 110 17.06 18.58 11.78
CA LEU A 110 16.50 17.24 11.66
C LEU A 110 16.47 16.77 10.20
N ARG A 111 16.07 17.64 9.27
CA ARG A 111 16.06 17.33 7.84
C ARG A 111 17.48 17.04 7.33
N GLU A 112 18.43 17.87 7.71
CA GLU A 112 19.84 17.67 7.36
C GLU A 112 20.35 16.33 7.90
N ALA A 113 20.11 16.03 9.18
CA ALA A 113 20.52 14.78 9.80
C ALA A 113 19.93 13.56 9.08
N PHE A 114 18.64 13.58 8.72
CA PHE A 114 18.02 12.46 8.00
C PHE A 114 18.59 12.32 6.58
N PHE A 115 18.64 13.39 5.80
CA PHE A 115 19.02 13.29 4.39
C PHE A 115 20.52 13.13 4.15
N SER A 116 21.37 13.46 5.12
CA SER A 116 22.82 13.23 5.06
C SER A 116 23.25 11.89 5.67
N PHE A 117 22.37 11.19 6.38
CA PHE A 117 22.71 9.95 7.08
C PHE A 117 23.00 8.80 6.09
N SER A 118 24.22 8.27 6.13
CA SER A 118 24.59 7.07 5.38
C SER A 118 24.12 5.81 6.11
N PHE A 119 23.36 4.97 5.42
CA PHE A 119 22.90 3.70 5.97
C PHE A 119 24.04 2.67 5.98
N GLU A 120 25.00 2.77 5.06
CA GLU A 120 26.07 1.78 4.91
C GLU A 120 26.90 1.62 6.19
N GLY A 121 27.17 0.37 6.59
CA GLY A 121 27.94 0.06 7.80
C GLY A 121 27.20 0.30 9.14
N THR A 122 26.05 0.96 9.14
CA THR A 122 25.29 1.26 10.37
C THR A 122 24.36 0.13 10.80
N SER A 123 23.91 0.15 12.06
CA SER A 123 22.85 -0.75 12.55
C SER A 123 21.54 -0.54 11.79
N VAL A 124 21.18 0.71 11.53
CA VAL A 124 19.99 1.09 10.74
C VAL A 124 20.06 0.48 9.34
N GLY A 125 21.18 0.62 8.64
CA GLY A 125 21.34 0.03 7.31
C GLY A 125 21.28 -1.50 7.30
N ARG A 126 21.71 -2.17 8.37
CA ARG A 126 21.58 -3.64 8.50
C ARG A 126 20.13 -4.06 8.73
N GLU A 127 19.41 -3.34 9.58
CA GLU A 127 18.03 -3.64 9.93
C GLU A 127 17.06 -3.39 8.76
N PHE A 128 17.28 -2.29 8.03
CA PHE A 128 16.35 -1.85 7.01
C PHE A 128 16.70 -2.30 5.57
N LYS A 129 17.64 -3.24 5.38
CA LYS A 129 17.98 -3.77 4.04
C LYS A 129 16.72 -4.24 3.30
N PRO A 130 16.59 -3.94 1.99
CA PRO A 130 17.59 -3.32 1.10
C PRO A 130 17.53 -1.78 1.03
N ARG A 131 16.87 -1.10 1.97
CA ARG A 131 16.73 0.38 1.93
C ARG A 131 18.08 1.06 2.12
N VAL A 132 18.31 2.14 1.37
CA VAL A 132 19.61 2.84 1.28
C VAL A 132 19.58 4.27 1.82
N GLY A 133 18.43 4.78 2.23
CA GLY A 133 18.28 6.17 2.64
C GLY A 133 16.86 6.55 3.00
N PHE A 134 16.71 7.79 3.47
CA PHE A 134 15.42 8.45 3.65
C PHE A 134 15.03 9.23 2.39
N MET A 135 13.73 9.37 2.14
CA MET A 135 13.19 10.19 1.05
C MET A 135 12.20 11.21 1.60
N PRO A 136 12.10 12.41 1.01
CA PRO A 136 11.09 13.38 1.42
C PRO A 136 9.69 12.85 1.12
N LEU A 137 8.78 13.03 2.08
CA LEU A 137 7.36 12.76 1.92
C LEU A 137 6.56 14.06 2.03
N ASP A 138 5.59 14.23 1.16
CA ASP A 138 4.53 15.23 1.24
C ASP A 138 3.21 14.55 1.63
N TYR A 139 2.55 15.07 2.66
CA TYR A 139 1.33 14.45 3.16
C TYR A 139 0.19 14.46 2.14
N ARG A 140 -0.05 15.57 1.44
CA ARG A 140 -1.18 15.66 0.50
C ARG A 140 -0.97 14.80 -0.73
N ARG A 141 0.26 14.75 -1.24
CA ARG A 141 0.60 14.02 -2.46
C ARG A 141 0.83 12.55 -2.21
N ASP A 142 1.72 12.20 -1.28
CA ASP A 142 2.21 10.82 -1.15
C ASP A 142 1.24 9.94 -0.37
N TRP A 143 0.43 10.52 0.53
CA TRP A 143 -0.61 9.79 1.25
C TRP A 143 -1.97 9.81 0.56
N GLU A 144 -2.11 10.49 -0.59
CA GLU A 144 -3.37 10.56 -1.34
C GLU A 144 -4.02 9.17 -1.56
N PRO A 145 -3.28 8.12 -1.95
CA PRO A 145 -3.87 6.80 -2.12
C PRO A 145 -4.44 6.21 -0.83
N VAL A 146 -3.77 6.46 0.29
CA VAL A 146 -4.21 5.98 1.61
C VAL A 146 -5.46 6.73 2.04
N LEU A 147 -5.46 8.06 1.89
CA LEU A 147 -6.60 8.91 2.24
C LEU A 147 -7.82 8.58 1.38
N GLY A 148 -7.64 8.41 0.07
CA GLY A 148 -8.72 8.05 -0.84
C GLY A 148 -9.32 6.67 -0.57
N VAL A 149 -8.48 5.70 -0.19
CA VAL A 149 -8.96 4.39 0.30
C VAL A 149 -9.77 4.54 1.60
N LEU A 150 -9.29 5.32 2.57
CA LEU A 150 -10.00 5.54 3.83
C LEU A 150 -11.36 6.21 3.59
N GLU A 151 -11.40 7.25 2.76
CA GLU A 151 -12.63 7.95 2.37
C GLU A 151 -13.61 7.02 1.65
N ALA A 152 -13.13 6.19 0.71
CA ALA A 152 -13.96 5.22 0.00
C ALA A 152 -14.59 4.16 0.93
N ASN A 153 -13.96 3.88 2.08
CA ASN A 153 -14.50 3.01 3.11
C ASN A 153 -15.38 3.74 4.14
N GLY A 154 -15.64 5.03 3.95
CA GLY A 154 -16.38 5.86 4.89
C GLY A 154 -15.64 6.09 6.22
N VAL A 155 -14.32 5.90 6.25
CA VAL A 155 -13.51 6.16 7.44
C VAL A 155 -13.30 7.66 7.57
N VAL A 156 -13.76 8.21 8.69
CA VAL A 156 -13.67 9.64 8.99
C VAL A 156 -12.84 9.84 10.26
N PHE A 157 -11.71 10.52 10.13
CA PHE A 157 -10.87 10.94 11.25
C PHE A 157 -11.06 12.44 11.51
N THR A 158 -12.07 12.78 12.30
CA THR A 158 -12.28 14.16 12.77
C THR A 158 -11.93 14.30 14.25
N LYS A 159 -11.92 15.53 14.76
CA LYS A 159 -11.69 15.78 16.20
C LYS A 159 -12.78 15.16 17.08
N GLU A 160 -13.94 14.91 16.50
CA GLU A 160 -15.11 14.33 17.14
C GLU A 160 -15.07 12.79 17.13
N SER A 161 -14.18 12.16 16.35
CA SER A 161 -14.10 10.70 16.26
C SER A 161 -13.58 10.08 17.55
N GLU A 162 -14.07 8.89 17.89
CA GLU A 162 -13.64 8.16 19.08
C GLU A 162 -12.14 7.81 19.02
N ASP A 163 -11.63 7.51 17.82
CA ASP A 163 -10.20 7.28 17.62
C ASP A 163 -9.37 8.52 17.95
N TYR A 164 -9.79 9.71 17.51
CA TYR A 164 -9.10 10.95 17.83
C TYR A 164 -9.12 11.23 19.33
N LYS A 165 -10.30 11.15 19.97
CA LYS A 165 -10.44 11.37 21.42
C LYS A 165 -9.60 10.38 22.23
N ARG A 166 -9.51 9.12 21.79
CA ARG A 166 -8.66 8.09 22.43
C ARG A 166 -7.19 8.48 22.40
N LEU A 167 -6.69 8.97 21.26
CA LEU A 167 -5.29 9.37 21.07
C LEU A 167 -4.92 10.66 21.82
N GLN A 168 -5.89 11.49 22.19
CA GLN A 168 -5.68 12.71 22.99
C GLN A 168 -5.58 12.43 24.51
N LYS A 169 -5.91 11.22 24.97
CA LYS A 169 -5.76 10.88 26.38
C LYS A 169 -4.27 10.79 26.71
N PRO A 170 -3.78 11.43 27.79
CA PRO A 170 -2.40 11.25 28.24
C PRO A 170 -2.10 9.75 28.37
N GLY A 171 -0.95 9.32 27.87
CA GLY A 171 -0.47 7.96 28.13
C GLY A 171 -0.46 7.71 29.63
N ARG A 172 -0.91 6.53 30.08
CA ARG A 172 -0.73 6.13 31.47
C ARG A 172 0.78 6.13 31.74
N GLU A 173 1.20 6.96 32.69
CA GLU A 173 2.55 6.93 33.28
C GLU A 173 2.87 5.54 33.85
#